data_AF-A0A931ADG2-F1
#
_entry.id   AF-A0A931ADG2-F1
#
_cell.length_a   1.000
_cell.length_b   1.000
_cell.length_c   1.000
_cell.angle_alpha   90.00
_cell.angle_beta   90.00
_cell.angle_gamma   90.00
#
_symmetry.space_group_name_H-M   'P 1'
#
loop_
_entity.id
_entity.type
_entity.pdbx_description
1 polymer ?
#
loop_
_entity_poly.entity_id
_entity_poly.type
_entity_poly.pdbx_seq_one_letter_code
_entity_poly.pdbx_strand_id
1 'polypeptide(L)'
;MSQPVTTSPTKAPEPVKPVGNAVDVRKVKWSKAKPVDKNRKVQLTWWSGVAPCTVLDRVKVKETDKTVTITLYEGRSPKARNVSCIMIAIEKTTTVTLKKALGKRKIVNGAE
;
A
#
# COMPACT_ATOMS: atom_id res chain seq x y z
N MET A 1 -35.41 13.60 13.87
CA MET A 1 -35.52 13.05 12.49
C MET A 1 -34.18 12.45 12.14
N SER A 2 -34.06 11.12 12.03
CA SER A 2 -32.80 10.45 11.67
C SER A 2 -32.72 10.32 10.15
N GLN A 3 -31.73 10.98 9.54
CA GLN A 3 -31.49 10.84 8.10
C GLN A 3 -30.83 9.47 7.81
N PRO A 4 -31.24 8.75 6.76
CA PRO A 4 -30.56 7.54 6.32
C PRO A 4 -29.23 7.89 5.67
N VAL A 5 -28.13 7.27 6.12
CA VAL A 5 -26.82 7.43 5.50
C VAL A 5 -26.77 6.59 4.22
N THR A 6 -26.96 7.22 3.08
CA THR A 6 -26.70 6.59 1.78
C THR A 6 -25.19 6.38 1.65
N THR A 7 -24.73 5.13 1.73
CA THR A 7 -23.33 4.79 1.46
C THR A 7 -23.08 4.90 -0.04
N SER A 8 -22.46 5.99 -0.48
CA SER A 8 -21.95 6.08 -1.85
C SER A 8 -21.02 4.89 -2.14
N PRO A 9 -21.08 4.26 -3.32
CA PRO A 9 -20.15 3.19 -3.66
C PRO A 9 -18.73 3.76 -3.66
N THR A 10 -17.96 3.43 -2.63
CA THR A 10 -16.55 3.82 -2.55
C THR A 10 -15.81 3.07 -3.66
N LYS A 11 -15.20 3.80 -4.59
CA LYS A 11 -14.36 3.21 -5.65
C LYS A 11 -13.38 2.22 -5.01
N ALA A 12 -13.29 1.00 -5.54
CA ALA A 12 -12.36 0.00 -5.01
C ALA A 12 -10.92 0.51 -5.08
N PRO A 13 -10.04 0.13 -4.12
CA PRO A 13 -8.64 0.53 -4.14
C PRO A 13 -7.95 0.15 -5.45
N GLU A 14 -7.14 1.05 -5.99
CA GLU A 14 -6.43 0.87 -7.25
C GLU A 14 -5.27 -0.13 -7.11
N PRO A 15 -5.26 -1.27 -7.83
CA PRO A 15 -4.17 -2.23 -7.75
C PRO A 15 -2.89 -1.67 -8.38
N VAL A 16 -1.79 -1.66 -7.61
CA VAL A 16 -0.48 -1.20 -8.08
C VAL A 16 0.61 -2.24 -7.82
N LYS A 17 1.62 -2.25 -8.69
CA LYS A 17 2.82 -3.07 -8.56
C LYS A 17 4.06 -2.19 -8.34
N PRO A 18 5.07 -2.68 -7.60
CA PRO A 18 6.36 -2.01 -7.47
C PRO A 18 7.00 -1.73 -8.83
N VAL A 19 7.48 -0.50 -9.05
CA VAL A 19 8.23 -0.11 -10.26
C VAL A 19 9.75 -0.26 -10.10
N GLY A 20 10.25 -0.23 -8.86
CA GLY A 20 11.66 -0.48 -8.52
C GLY A 20 12.67 0.59 -8.93
N ASN A 21 12.23 1.69 -9.56
CA ASN A 21 13.10 2.75 -10.06
C ASN A 21 12.59 4.16 -9.73
N ALA A 22 11.78 4.30 -8.68
CA ALA A 22 11.28 5.61 -8.29
C ALA A 22 12.42 6.46 -7.71
N VAL A 23 12.32 7.78 -7.86
CA VAL A 23 13.20 8.77 -7.23
C VAL A 23 12.54 9.35 -5.99
N ASP A 24 13.32 9.96 -5.10
CA ASP A 24 12.83 10.59 -3.85
C ASP A 24 12.03 9.63 -2.97
N VAL A 25 12.52 8.39 -2.88
CA VAL A 25 11.80 7.29 -2.23
C VAL A 25 11.69 7.50 -0.73
N ARG A 26 10.47 7.42 -0.21
CA ARG A 26 10.15 7.51 1.22
C ARG A 26 9.22 6.38 1.66
N LYS A 27 9.20 6.11 2.97
CA LYS A 27 8.24 5.20 3.57
C LYS A 27 6.83 5.82 3.55
N VAL A 28 5.81 4.99 3.37
CA VAL A 28 4.41 5.39 3.53
C VAL A 28 3.68 4.43 4.44
N LYS A 29 2.82 4.97 5.31
CA LYS A 29 1.97 4.18 6.19
C LYS A 29 0.84 3.56 5.38
N TRP A 30 0.58 2.28 5.60
CA TRP A 30 -0.65 1.67 5.12
C TRP A 30 -1.77 1.83 6.14
N SER A 31 -3.00 1.95 5.65
CA SER A 31 -4.21 2.06 6.47
C SER A 31 -4.79 0.69 6.81
N LYS A 32 -4.57 -0.31 5.96
CA LYS A 32 -5.09 -1.67 6.15
C LYS A 32 -4.10 -2.72 5.69
N ALA A 33 -4.05 -3.83 6.43
CA ALA A 33 -3.37 -5.05 6.05
C ALA A 33 -4.29 -6.25 6.27
N LYS A 34 -4.67 -6.93 5.19
CA LYS A 34 -5.59 -8.08 5.22
C LYS A 34 -4.85 -9.35 4.78
N PRO A 35 -4.77 -10.39 5.64
CA PRO A 35 -4.31 -11.70 5.22
C PRO A 35 -5.25 -12.30 4.17
N VAL A 36 -4.70 -12.84 3.09
CA VAL A 36 -5.43 -13.48 1.99
C VAL A 36 -4.69 -14.76 1.57
N ASP A 37 -5.29 -15.52 0.65
CA ASP A 37 -4.68 -16.73 0.08
C ASP A 37 -4.20 -17.72 1.16
N LYS A 38 -5.14 -18.19 2.00
CA LYS A 38 -4.86 -19.08 3.14
C LYS A 38 -3.73 -18.55 4.05
N ASN A 39 -3.74 -17.24 4.29
CA ASN A 39 -2.74 -16.52 5.09
C ASN A 39 -1.31 -16.53 4.53
N ARG A 40 -1.09 -16.93 3.26
CA ARG A 40 0.24 -16.87 2.62
C ARG A 40 0.55 -15.53 1.96
N LYS A 41 -0.46 -14.68 1.81
CA LYS A 41 -0.32 -13.34 1.25
C LYS A 41 -0.94 -12.30 2.16
N VAL A 42 -0.47 -11.06 2.05
CA VAL A 42 -1.06 -9.91 2.72
C VAL A 42 -1.39 -8.88 1.66
N GLN A 43 -2.67 -8.52 1.57
CA GLN A 43 -3.14 -7.40 0.80
C GLN A 43 -3.05 -6.13 1.65
N LEU A 44 -2.30 -5.15 1.17
CA LEU A 44 -2.15 -3.85 1.79
C LEU A 44 -3.04 -2.84 1.09
N THR A 45 -3.54 -1.88 1.85
CA THR A 45 -4.30 -0.74 1.34
C THR A 45 -3.78 0.53 2.00
N TRP A 46 -3.64 1.61 1.22
CA TRP A 46 -3.16 2.90 1.71
C TRP A 46 -3.63 4.05 0.82
N TRP A 47 -3.66 5.26 1.39
CA TRP A 47 -3.92 6.48 0.64
C TRP A 47 -2.63 7.10 0.12
N SER A 48 -2.63 7.52 -1.14
CA SER A 48 -1.44 8.12 -1.78
C SER A 48 -1.80 8.98 -2.99
N GLY A 49 -0.84 9.76 -3.48
CA GLY A 49 -0.95 10.53 -4.71
C GLY A 49 -1.05 9.65 -5.96
N VAL A 50 -1.45 10.25 -7.08
CA VAL A 50 -1.60 9.54 -8.36
C VAL A 50 -0.27 9.39 -9.09
N ALA A 51 -0.14 8.32 -9.89
CA ALA A 51 0.96 8.17 -10.83
C ALA A 51 0.88 9.24 -11.93
N PRO A 52 2.01 9.71 -12.49
CA PRO A 52 3.39 9.27 -12.24
C PRO A 52 4.07 10.00 -11.06
N CYS A 53 3.38 10.93 -10.41
CA CYS A 53 3.92 11.75 -9.32
C CYS A 53 4.11 10.98 -8.02
N THR A 54 3.30 9.96 -7.78
CA THR A 54 3.53 9.00 -6.69
C THR A 54 3.30 7.58 -7.17
N VAL A 55 4.37 6.80 -7.23
CA VAL A 55 4.40 5.40 -7.63
C VAL A 55 4.94 4.54 -6.50
N LEU A 56 4.45 3.30 -6.41
CA LEU A 56 5.00 2.29 -5.50
C LEU A 56 6.38 1.89 -6.00
N ASP A 57 7.42 2.18 -5.24
CA ASP A 57 8.80 1.80 -5.57
C ASP A 57 9.04 0.33 -5.24
N ARG A 58 8.84 -0.03 -3.97
CA ARG A 58 9.10 -1.37 -3.43
C ARG A 58 8.27 -1.64 -2.19
N VAL A 59 8.11 -2.92 -1.87
CA VAL A 59 7.57 -3.37 -0.59
C VAL A 59 8.62 -4.21 0.12
N LYS A 60 9.02 -3.80 1.32
CA LYS A 60 9.96 -4.57 2.15
C LYS A 60 9.18 -5.37 3.17
N VAL A 61 9.41 -6.69 3.20
CA VAL A 61 8.81 -7.60 4.18
C VAL A 61 9.92 -8.16 5.06
N LYS A 62 9.84 -7.92 6.38
CA LYS A 62 10.72 -8.52 7.39
C LYS A 62 9.88 -9.48 8.22
N GLU A 63 10.20 -10.77 8.16
CA GLU A 63 9.50 -11.81 8.91
C GLU A 63 10.35 -12.28 10.09
N THR A 64 9.70 -12.42 11.24
CA THR A 64 10.20 -13.11 12.43
C THR A 64 9.17 -14.17 12.86
N ASP A 65 9.47 -14.91 13.93
CA ASP A 65 8.53 -15.88 14.49
C ASP A 65 7.30 -15.23 15.15
N LYS A 66 7.36 -13.94 15.48
CA LYS A 66 6.29 -13.20 16.16
C LYS A 66 5.62 -12.14 15.28
N THR A 67 6.36 -11.58 14.32
CA THR A 67 5.91 -10.40 13.57
C THR A 67 6.23 -10.49 12.10
N VAL A 68 5.36 -9.92 11.28
CA VAL A 68 5.60 -9.61 9.88
C VAL A 68 5.56 -8.10 9.72
N THR A 69 6.72 -7.47 9.64
CA THR A 69 6.81 -6.02 9.42
C THR A 69 6.81 -5.75 7.92
N ILE A 70 5.82 -5.00 7.45
CA ILE A 70 5.68 -4.65 6.04
C ILE A 70 5.81 -3.14 5.89
N THR A 71 6.77 -2.71 5.07
CA THR A 71 7.02 -1.29 4.77
C THR A 71 6.80 -1.04 3.28
N LEU A 72 5.86 -0.13 2.98
CA LEU A 72 5.68 0.41 1.64
C LEU A 72 6.65 1.56 1.42
N TYR A 73 7.23 1.61 0.23
CA TYR A 73 8.06 2.72 -0.22
C TYR A 73 7.46 3.31 -1.49
N GLU A 74 7.21 4.61 -1.46
CA GLU A 74 6.73 5.35 -2.62
C GLU A 74 7.71 6.46 -2.98
N GLY A 75 7.71 6.82 -4.25
CA GLY A 75 8.50 7.92 -4.78
C GLY A 75 7.86 8.45 -6.04
N ARG A 76 8.61 9.26 -6.77
CA ARG A 76 8.19 9.83 -8.04
C ARG A 76 8.77 9.01 -9.19
N SER A 77 7.98 8.81 -10.25
CA SER A 77 8.52 8.17 -11.46
C SER A 77 9.58 9.07 -12.10
N PRO A 78 10.70 8.53 -12.61
CA PRO A 78 11.67 9.30 -13.40
C PRO A 78 11.04 10.02 -14.60
N LYS A 79 9.91 9.52 -15.10
CA LYS A 79 9.14 10.09 -16.21
C LYS A 79 8.30 11.32 -15.82
N ALA A 80 8.20 11.64 -14.53
CA ALA A 80 7.38 12.75 -14.02
C ALA A 80 8.09 14.11 -14.04
N ARG A 81 9.15 14.31 -14.83
CA ARG A 81 9.91 15.58 -14.84
C ARG A 81 9.10 16.77 -15.40
N ASN A 82 8.21 16.52 -16.36
CA ASN A 82 7.47 17.57 -17.08
C ASN A 82 5.95 17.41 -16.93
N VAL A 83 5.48 16.84 -15.81
CA VAL A 83 4.05 16.61 -15.58
C VAL A 83 3.57 17.40 -14.38
N SER A 84 2.39 18.00 -14.51
CA SER A 84 1.72 18.68 -13.41
C SER A 84 1.16 17.65 -12.43
N CYS A 85 1.66 17.67 -11.20
CA CYS A 85 1.21 16.76 -10.15
C CYS A 85 -0.04 17.30 -9.46
N ILE A 86 -1.18 16.67 -9.72
CA ILE A 86 -2.43 17.00 -9.03
C ILE A 86 -2.40 16.49 -7.59
N MET A 87 -2.98 17.26 -6.68
CA MET A 87 -3.07 16.96 -5.25
C MET A 87 -4.32 16.12 -4.94
N ILE A 88 -4.41 14.94 -5.54
CA ILE A 88 -5.50 13.99 -5.29
C ILE A 88 -4.96 12.76 -4.56
N ALA A 89 -5.59 12.40 -3.45
CA ALA A 89 -5.35 11.15 -2.77
C ALA A 89 -6.29 10.07 -3.32
N ILE A 90 -5.73 8.93 -3.70
CA ILE A 90 -6.46 7.73 -4.08
C ILE A 90 -6.09 6.59 -3.13
N GLU A 91 -7.04 5.70 -2.89
CA GLU A 91 -6.76 4.46 -2.18
C GLU A 91 -6.11 3.47 -3.16
N LYS A 92 -4.94 2.96 -2.80
CA LYS A 92 -4.17 1.98 -3.58
C LYS A 92 -4.14 0.64 -2.85
N THR A 93 -3.91 -0.43 -3.60
CA THR A 93 -3.69 -1.76 -3.03
C THR A 93 -2.56 -2.52 -3.71
N THR A 94 -1.85 -3.32 -2.94
CA THR A 94 -0.86 -4.27 -3.44
C THR A 94 -0.83 -5.52 -2.57
N THR A 95 -0.43 -6.65 -3.14
CA THR A 95 -0.40 -7.93 -2.43
C THR A 95 1.03 -8.42 -2.35
N VAL A 96 1.49 -8.73 -1.15
CA VAL A 96 2.80 -9.34 -0.91
C VAL A 96 2.67 -10.81 -0.52
N THR A 97 3.58 -11.63 -1.02
CA THR A 97 3.71 -13.03 -0.62
C THR A 97 4.64 -13.13 0.59
N LEU A 98 4.23 -13.92 1.59
CA LEU A 98 5.04 -14.24 2.75
C LEU A 98 5.85 -15.53 2.50
N LYS A 99 7.02 -15.64 3.11
CA LYS A 99 7.85 -16.86 3.09
C LYS A 99 7.17 -18.03 3.79
N LYS A 100 6.40 -17.74 4.85
CA LYS A 100 5.56 -18.71 5.58
C LYS A 100 4.16 -18.14 5.75
N ALA A 101 3.14 -18.99 5.90
CA ALA A 101 1.79 -18.53 6.23
C ALA A 101 1.78 -17.71 7.54
N LEU A 102 0.94 -16.68 7.65
CA LEU A 102 0.96 -15.71 8.75
C LEU A 102 0.84 -16.38 10.13
N GLY A 103 -0.09 -17.34 10.27
CA GLY A 103 -0.35 -18.01 11.54
C GLY A 103 -0.77 -17.01 12.61
N LYS A 104 -0.17 -17.10 13.80
CA LYS A 104 -0.43 -16.20 14.94
C LYS A 104 0.43 -14.92 14.93
N ARG A 105 1.25 -14.71 13.89
CA ARG A 105 2.17 -13.57 13.82
C ARG A 105 1.41 -12.27 13.62
N LYS A 106 1.86 -11.21 14.28
CA LYS A 106 1.28 -9.86 14.14
C LYS A 106 1.83 -9.16 12.90
N ILE A 107 0.96 -8.56 12.09
CA ILE A 107 1.39 -7.66 11.02
C ILE A 107 1.68 -6.28 11.63
N VAL A 108 2.85 -5.72 11.31
CA VAL A 108 3.31 -4.42 11.83
C VAL A 108 3.61 -3.48 10.66
N ASN A 109 3.17 -2.24 10.77
CA ASN A 109 3.48 -1.21 9.80
C ASN A 109 4.91 -0.72 10.03
N GLY A 110 5.79 -0.89 9.03
CA GLY A 110 7.20 -0.51 9.16
C GLY A 110 7.50 0.96 8.81
N ALA A 111 6.46 1.78 8.62
CA ALA A 111 6.53 3.23 8.46
C ALA A 111 6.02 3.99 9.70
N GLU A 112 5.67 3.29 10.78
CA GLU A 112 5.44 3.88 12.12
C GLU A 112 6.75 4.33 12.76
#